data_AF-A0A257JAE8-F1
#
_entry.id   AF-A0A257JAE8-F1
#
_cell.length_a   1.000
_cell.length_b   1.000
_cell.length_c   1.000
_cell.angle_alpha   90.00
_cell.angle_beta   90.00
_cell.angle_gamma   90.00
#
_symmetry.space_group_name_H-M   'P 1'
#
loop_
_entity.id
_entity.type
_entity.pdbx_description
1 polymer ?
#
loop_
_entity_poly.entity_id
_entity_poly.type
_entity_poly.pdbx_seq_one_letter_code
_entity_poly.pdbx_strand_id
1 'polypeptide(L)' 'VYHVFRGSPEVARPIIRAHHSDYVLICLNSPEATNHRKAARNGLYARLEKGLAPDWLTPVPLPADSPYRMWRVAKD' A
#
# COMPACT_ATOMS: atom_id res chain seq x y z
N VAL A 1 -8.34 7.46 1.84
CA VAL A 1 -6.89 7.27 1.55
C VAL A 1 -6.02 7.30 2.79
N TYR A 2 -6.00 8.37 3.61
CA TYR A 2 -5.16 8.43 4.82
C TYR A 2 -5.37 7.29 5.83
N HIS A 3 -6.62 6.91 6.10
CA HIS A 3 -6.92 5.79 7.03
C HIS A 3 -6.37 4.44 6.53
N VAL A 4 -6.40 4.21 5.21
CA VAL A 4 -5.84 3.00 4.59
C VAL A 4 -4.33 2.96 4.78
N PHE A 5 -3.64 4.04 4.36
CA PHE A 5 -2.18 4.04 4.34
C PHE A 5 -1.52 4.22 5.72
N ARG A 6 -2.21 4.90 6.65
CA ARG A 6 -1.74 5.07 8.04
C ARG A 6 -2.22 3.96 8.97
N GLY A 7 -3.26 3.20 8.61
CA GLY A 7 -3.75 2.06 9.37
C GLY A 7 -2.87 0.82 9.22
N SER A 8 -3.12 -0.19 10.05
CA SER A 8 -2.52 -1.51 9.91
C SER A 8 -3.10 -2.26 8.69
N PRO A 9 -2.46 -3.34 8.20
CA PRO A 9 -3.02 -4.16 7.12
C PRO A 9 -4.45 -4.66 7.39
N GLU A 10 -4.75 -4.98 8.65
CA GLU A 10 -6.05 -5.51 9.10
C GLU A 10 -7.13 -4.43 9.05
N VAL A 11 -6.78 -3.18 9.35
CA VAL A 11 -7.67 -2.01 9.21
C VAL A 11 -7.84 -1.62 7.74
N ALA A 12 -6.77 -1.72 6.95
CA ALA A 12 -6.76 -1.29 5.56
C ALA A 12 -7.55 -2.21 4.64
N ARG A 13 -7.44 -3.54 4.80
CA ARG A 13 -8.10 -4.53 3.94
C ARG A 13 -9.61 -4.31 3.78
N PRO A 14 -10.43 -4.21 4.84
CA PRO A 14 -11.87 -4.02 4.69
C PRO A 14 -12.23 -2.70 3.98
N ILE A 15 -11.45 -1.63 4.21
CA ILE A 15 -11.66 -0.33 3.54
C ILE A 15 -11.37 -0.47 2.04
N ILE A 16 -10.25 -1.07 1.67
CA ILE A 16 -9.87 -1.31 0.26
C ILE A 16 -10.96 -2.15 -0.44
N ARG A 17 -11.46 -3.20 0.22
CA ARG A 17 -12.53 -4.04 -0.32
C ARG A 17 -13.85 -3.30 -0.50
N ALA A 18 -14.24 -2.48 0.48
CA ALA A 18 -15.46 -1.67 0.38
C ALA A 18 -15.44 -0.67 -0.79
N HIS A 19 -14.24 -0.30 -1.26
CA HIS A 19 -14.05 0.54 -2.45
C HIS A 19 -13.89 -0.27 -3.75
N HIS A 20 -14.01 -1.60 -3.70
CA HIS A 20 -13.83 -2.49 -4.86
C HIS A 20 -12.49 -2.30 -5.59
N SER A 21 -11.44 -1.93 -4.86
CA SER A 21 -10.12 -1.73 -5.45
C SER A 21 -9.46 -3.08 -5.78
N ASP A 22 -9.15 -3.29 -7.05
CA ASP A 22 -8.37 -4.46 -7.50
C ASP A 22 -6.86 -4.32 -7.27
N TYR A 23 -6.37 -3.07 -7.11
CA TYR A 23 -4.95 -2.78 -6.98
C TYR A 23 -4.66 -1.75 -5.89
N VAL A 24 -3.50 -1.90 -5.26
CA VAL A 24 -2.86 -0.90 -4.41
C VAL A 24 -1.58 -0.45 -5.11
N LEU A 25 -1.38 0.85 -5.22
CA LEU A 25 -0.20 1.45 -5.81
C LEU A 25 0.39 2.50 -4.85
N ILE A 26 1.72 2.49 -4.71
CA ILE A 26 2.46 3.53 -3.98
C ILE A 26 3.56 4.10 -4.87
N CYS A 27 3.85 5.39 -4.71
CA CYS A 27 5.03 6.05 -5.27
C CYS A 27 6.09 6.17 -4.17
N LEU A 28 7.29 5.62 -4.36
CA LEU A 28 8.33 5.62 -3.32
C LEU A 28 8.96 7.00 -3.07
N ASN A 29 8.86 7.89 -4.06
CA ASN A 29 9.55 9.18 -4.08
C ASN A 29 8.60 10.38 -3.92
N SER A 30 7.36 10.17 -3.49
CA SER A 30 6.42 11.29 -3.32
C SER A 30 6.63 12.04 -2.00
N PRO A 31 6.41 13.36 -1.94
CA PRO A 31 6.37 14.08 -0.66
C PRO A 31 5.32 13.50 0.31
N GLU A 32 4.22 12.98 -0.24
CA GLU A 32 3.15 12.33 0.51
C GLU A 32 3.62 11.05 1.21
N ALA A 33 4.60 10.33 0.63
CA ALA A 33 5.27 9.20 1.26
C ALA A 33 5.85 9.55 2.63
N THR A 34 6.54 10.70 2.70
CA THR A 34 7.16 11.20 3.92
C THR A 34 6.12 11.50 4.99
N ASN A 35 4.96 12.04 4.60
CA ASN A 35 3.87 12.35 5.53
C ASN A 35 3.24 11.06 6.11
N HIS A 36 3.03 10.03 5.29
CA HIS A 36 2.54 8.74 5.78
C HIS A 36 3.54 8.08 6.74
N ARG A 37 4.84 8.05 6.40
CA ARG A 37 5.90 7.50 7.28
C ARG A 37 5.96 8.20 8.63
N LYS A 38 5.89 9.55 8.63
CA LYS A 38 5.93 10.35 9.87
C LYS A 38 4.70 10.12 10.73
N ALA A 39 3.52 10.06 10.11
CA ALA A 39 2.25 9.90 10.82
C ALA A 39 2.03 8.47 11.34
N ALA A 40 2.52 7.45 10.63
CA ALA A 40 2.33 6.05 10.99
C ALA A 40 3.50 5.18 10.51
N ARG A 41 4.55 5.08 11.33
CA ARG A 41 5.79 4.35 11.01
C ARG A 41 5.59 2.86 10.71
N ASN A 42 4.50 2.28 11.21
CA ASN A 42 4.13 0.87 11.04
C ASN A 42 2.83 0.69 10.24
N GLY A 43 2.29 1.77 9.66
CA GLY A 43 1.11 1.70 8.81
C GLY A 43 1.38 0.97 7.50
N LEU A 44 0.31 0.61 6.78
CA LEU A 44 0.37 -0.16 5.54
C LEU A 44 1.38 0.43 4.55
N TYR A 45 1.37 1.75 4.37
CA TYR A 45 2.29 2.41 3.44
C TYR A 45 3.75 2.18 3.80
N ALA A 46 4.14 2.44 5.06
CA ALA A 46 5.51 2.26 5.53
C ALA A 46 5.99 0.80 5.46
N ARG A 47 5.06 -0.17 5.56
CA ARG A 47 5.35 -1.59 5.37
C ARG A 47 5.58 -1.93 3.90
N LEU A 48 4.72 -1.47 3.00
CA LEU A 48 4.83 -1.70 1.55
C LEU A 48 6.12 -1.09 0.97
N GLU A 49 6.57 0.05 1.48
CA GLU A 49 7.85 0.66 1.10
C GLU A 49 9.05 -0.23 1.45
N LYS A 50 8.98 -0.93 2.60
CA LYS A 50 10.00 -1.90 3.03
C LYS A 50 9.87 -3.26 2.31
N GLY A 51 8.93 -3.40 1.39
CA GLY A 51 8.63 -4.66 0.72
C GLY A 51 7.83 -5.65 1.57
N LEU A 52 7.31 -5.22 2.72
CA LEU A 52 6.56 -6.04 3.66
C LEU A 52 5.06 -6.02 3.33
N ALA A 53 4.70 -6.60 2.18
CA ALA A 53 3.31 -6.75 1.79
C ALA A 53 2.58 -7.80 2.67
N PRO A 54 1.33 -7.54 3.10
CA PRO A 54 0.50 -8.57 3.72
C PRO A 54 0.12 -9.64 2.69
N ASP A 55 -0.32 -10.81 3.18
CA ASP A 55 -0.70 -11.99 2.38
C ASP A 55 -1.78 -11.72 1.33
N TRP A 56 -2.71 -10.80 1.60
CA TRP A 56 -3.77 -10.39 0.68
C TRP A 56 -3.31 -9.41 -0.41
N LEU A 57 -2.03 -9.04 -0.47
CA LEU A 57 -1.43 -8.23 -1.53
C LEU A 57 -0.34 -8.99 -2.27
N THR A 58 -0.60 -9.32 -3.53
CA THR A 58 0.38 -9.97 -4.40
C THR A 58 1.14 -8.93 -5.23
N PRO A 59 2.48 -8.86 -5.19
CA PRO A 59 3.25 -7.93 -6.01
C PRO A 59 2.96 -8.08 -7.50
N VAL A 60 2.81 -6.96 -8.20
CA VAL A 60 2.70 -6.91 -9.66
C VAL A 60 4.02 -6.36 -10.21
N PRO A 61 4.73 -7.11 -11.07
CA PRO A 61 5.93 -6.61 -11.72
C PRO A 61 5.61 -5.37 -12.55
N LEU A 62 6.43 -4.33 -12.39
CA LEU A 62 6.42 -3.12 -13.19
C LEU A 62 7.79 -3.00 -13.89
N PRO A 63 7.91 -2.16 -14.94
CA PRO A 63 9.20 -1.82 -15.53
C PRO A 63 10.21 -1.38 -14.45
N ALA A 64 11.48 -1.71 -14.64
CA ALA A 64 12.51 -1.50 -13.62
C ALA A 64 12.74 -0.01 -13.28
N ASP A 65 12.41 0.90 -14.20
CA ASP A 65 12.49 2.35 -14.08
C ASP A 65 11.20 2.98 -13.51
N SER A 66 10.19 2.17 -13.18
CA SER A 66 8.95 2.66 -12.57
C SER A 66 9.22 3.27 -11.18
N PRO A 67 8.78 4.52 -10.91
CA PRO A 67 8.84 5.10 -9.57
C PRO A 67 7.79 4.50 -8.62
N TYR A 68 6.92 3.64 -9.15
CA TYR A 68 5.82 3.02 -8.43
C TYR A 68 6.10 1.57 -8.06
N ARG A 69 5.44 1.13 -6.99
CA ARG A 69 5.21 -0.28 -6.69
C ARG A 69 3.72 -0.54 -6.66
N MET A 70 3.33 -1.70 -7.16
CA MET A 70 1.93 -2.09 -7.29
C MET A 70 1.70 -3.51 -6.78
N TRP A 71 0.53 -3.72 -6.19
CA TRP A 71 0.06 -5.00 -5.71
C TRP A 71 -1.37 -5.23 -6.17
N ARG A 72 -1.68 -6.49 -6.50
CA ARG A 72 -3.04 -6.95 -6.73
C ARG A 72 -3.66 -7.34 -5.40
N VAL A 73 -4.90 -6.93 -5.19
CA VAL A 73 -5.71 -7.30 -4.02
C VAL A 73 -6.29 -8.69 -4.25
N ALA A 74 -6.15 -9.58 -3.27
CA ALA A 74 -6.76 -10.91 -3.32
C ALA A 74 -8.29 -10.78 -3.46
N LYS A 75 -8.87 -11.53 -4.41
CA LYS A 75 -10.32 -11.72 -4.46
C LYS A 75 -10.69 -12.74 -3.39
N ASP A 76 -11.86 -12.54 -2.77
CA ASP A 76 -12.37 -13.54 -1.83
C ASP A 76 -13.01 -14.67 -2.65
#